data_AF-A0A6V7IBF3-F1
#
_entry.id   AF-A0A6V7IBF3-F1
#
_cell.length_a   1.000
_cell.length_b   1.000
_cell.length_c   1.000
_cell.angle_alpha   90.00
_cell.angle_beta   90.00
_cell.angle_gamma   90.00
#
_symmetry.space_group_name_H-M   'P 1'
#
loop_
_entity.id
_entity.type
_entity.pdbx_description
1 polymer ?
#
loop_
_entity_poly.entity_id
_entity_poly.type
_entity_poly.pdbx_seq_one_letter_code
_entity_poly.pdbx_strand_id
1 'polypeptide(L)' 'GLTFYVTPSVVPSPAAFSEIIESAGGTLEKTRRSLLQIQEMNSGGKLNYIIVTQENDLHLLTDVLQANI' A
#
# COMPACT_ATOMS: atom_id res chain seq x y z
N GLY A 1 3.00 1.56 13.87
CA GLY A 1 1.94 1.90 12.92
C GLY A 1 2.01 0.96 11.74
N LEU A 2 0.99 0.99 10.89
CA LEU A 2 0.98 0.28 9.60
C LEU A 2 1.64 1.16 8.53
N THR A 3 2.30 0.55 7.56
CA THR A 3 2.88 1.24 6.41
C THR A 3 1.94 1.10 5.22
N PHE A 4 1.73 2.20 4.50
CA PHE A 4 0.81 2.28 3.37
C PHE A 4 1.53 2.76 2.12
N TYR A 5 1.06 2.30 0.98
CA TYR A 5 1.29 2.93 -0.32
C TYR A 5 -0.07 3.15 -1.00
N VAL A 6 -0.30 4.35 -1.52
CA VAL A 6 -1.55 4.73 -2.20
C VAL A 6 -1.23 4.97 -3.67
N THR A 7 -1.94 4.30 -4.57
CA THR A 7 -1.71 4.50 -6.02
C THR A 7 -2.18 5.89 -6.46
N PRO A 8 -1.62 6.46 -7.55
CA PRO A 8 -1.77 7.88 -7.85
C PRO A 8 -3.19 8.36 -8.10
N SER A 9 -4.07 7.49 -8.62
CA SER A 9 -5.39 7.91 -9.09
C SER A 9 -6.52 7.66 -8.08
N VAL A 10 -6.22 7.11 -6.90
CA VAL A 10 -7.20 6.89 -5.84
C VAL A 10 -7.91 8.19 -5.47
N VAL A 11 -9.20 8.07 -5.16
CA VAL A 11 -10.05 9.17 -4.67
C VAL A 11 -10.57 8.79 -3.27
N PRO A 12 -10.39 9.64 -2.23
CA PRO A 12 -9.69 10.93 -2.21
C PRO A 12 -8.20 10.85 -2.59
N SER A 13 -7.58 11.99 -2.89
CA SER A 13 -6.19 12.02 -3.37
C SER A 13 -5.20 11.39 -2.37
N PRO A 14 -4.03 10.91 -2.82
CA PRO A 14 -2.99 10.40 -1.93
C PRO A 14 -2.57 11.40 -0.82
N ALA A 15 -2.67 12.71 -1.07
CA ALA A 15 -2.43 13.73 -0.05
C ALA A 15 -3.45 13.68 1.09
N ALA A 16 -4.74 13.54 0.78
CA ALA A 16 -5.78 13.36 1.78
C ALA A 16 -5.60 12.05 2.57
N PHE A 17 -5.18 10.97 1.89
CA PHE A 17 -4.81 9.73 2.58
C PHE A 17 -3.61 9.91 3.51
N SER A 18 -2.60 10.71 3.12
CA SER A 18 -1.45 11.02 3.98
C SER A 18 -1.90 11.59 5.32
N GLU A 19 -2.76 12.60 5.29
CA GLU A 19 -3.29 13.24 6.49
C GLU A 19 -4.04 12.23 7.39
N ILE A 20 -4.90 11.40 6.79
CA ILE A 20 -5.69 10.40 7.51
C ILE A 20 -4.79 9.33 8.13
N ILE A 21 -3.86 8.77 7.35
CA ILE A 21 -2.98 7.68 7.74
C ILE A 21 -2.03 8.13 8.85
N GLU A 22 -1.41 9.31 8.69
CA GLU A 22 -0.45 9.84 9.66
C GLU A 22 -1.15 10.24 10.96
N SER A 23 -2.35 10.84 10.89
CA SER A 23 -3.17 11.16 12.07
C SER A 23 -3.57 9.91 12.85
N ALA A 24 -3.70 8.76 12.18
CA ALA A 24 -3.97 7.47 12.80
C ALA A 24 -2.69 6.75 13.31
N GLY A 25 -1.51 7.35 13.20
CA GLY A 25 -0.23 6.76 13.62
C GLY A 25 0.36 5.75 12.62
N GLY A 26 -0.12 5.77 11.38
CA GLY A 26 0.46 5.04 10.25
C GLY A 26 1.55 5.83 9.53
N THR A 27 2.10 5.25 8.46
CA THR A 27 3.11 5.89 7.61
C THR A 27 2.76 5.69 6.15
N LEU A 28 2.78 6.78 5.35
CA LEU A 28 2.57 6.72 3.91
C LEU A 28 3.91 6.76 3.18
N GLU A 29 4.17 5.76 2.32
CA GLU A 29 5.33 5.75 1.43
C GLU A 29 4.98 6.35 0.07
N LYS A 30 5.91 7.15 -0.47
CA LYS A 30 5.77 7.76 -1.80
C LYS A 30 5.95 6.76 -2.95
N THR A 31 6.64 5.65 -2.69
CA THR A 31 6.99 4.62 -3.68
C THR A 31 6.59 3.26 -3.16
N ARG A 32 6.00 2.43 -4.04
CA ARG A 32 5.69 1.03 -3.75
C ARG A 32 6.96 0.24 -3.44
N ARG A 33 6.90 -0.61 -2.41
CA ARG A 33 7.92 -1.64 -2.14
C ARG A 33 7.91 -2.73 -3.21
N SER A 34 9.02 -3.44 -3.37
CA SER A 34 9.05 -4.61 -4.25
C SER A 34 8.21 -5.75 -3.66
N LEU A 35 7.79 -6.71 -4.51
CA LEU A 35 7.04 -7.87 -4.06
C LEU A 35 7.72 -8.63 -2.91
N LEU A 36 9.04 -8.84 -3.01
CA LEU A 36 9.83 -9.51 -1.98
C LEU A 36 9.78 -8.74 -0.64
N GLN A 37 9.94 -7.41 -0.68
CA GLN A 37 9.85 -6.58 0.52
C GLN A 37 8.46 -6.60 1.14
N ILE A 38 7.40 -6.60 0.32
CA ILE A 38 6.02 -6.72 0.81
C ILE A 38 5.82 -8.06 1.53
N GLN A 39 6.30 -9.16 0.94
CA GLN A 39 6.24 -10.49 1.55
C GLN A 39 7.00 -10.56 2.87
N GLU A 40 8.22 -10.00 2.92
CA GLU A 40 9.02 -9.94 4.15
C GLU A 40 8.32 -9.14 5.25
N MET A 41 7.77 -7.97 4.90
CA MET A 41 7.04 -7.12 5.84
C MET A 41 5.77 -7.79 6.35
N ASN A 42 5.07 -8.55 5.50
CA ASN A 42 3.82 -9.24 5.87
C ASN A 42 4.04 -10.68 6.38
N SER A 43 5.29 -11.07 6.64
CA SER A 43 5.63 -12.43 7.07
C SER A 43 5.11 -12.74 8.49
N GLY A 44 4.92 -14.04 8.77
CA GLY A 44 4.51 -14.51 10.09
C GLY A 44 3.08 -14.12 10.50
N GLY A 45 2.20 -13.87 9.53
CA GLY A 45 0.79 -13.52 9.77
C GLY A 45 0.57 -12.08 10.25
N LYS A 46 1.61 -11.23 10.19
CA LYS A 46 1.50 -9.81 10.53
C LYS A 46 1.16 -9.03 9.27
N LEU A 47 0.13 -8.21 9.32
CA LEU A 47 -0.13 -7.23 8.26
C LEU A 47 0.60 -5.93 8.62
N ASN A 48 1.71 -5.63 7.96
CA ASN A 48 2.50 -4.42 8.21
C ASN A 48 2.55 -3.47 7.01
N TYR A 49 2.33 -3.96 5.79
CA TYR A 49 2.34 -3.19 4.55
C TYR A 49 1.02 -3.34 3.80
N ILE A 50 0.37 -2.22 3.49
CA ILE A 50 -0.96 -2.17 2.86
C ILE A 50 -0.89 -1.30 1.60
N ILE A 51 -1.44 -1.80 0.50
CA ILE A 51 -1.63 -1.00 -0.72
C ILE A 51 -3.09 -0.58 -0.81
N VAL A 52 -3.32 0.73 -0.90
CA VAL A 52 -4.64 1.30 -1.21
C VAL A 52 -4.65 1.64 -2.70
N THR A 53 -5.62 1.09 -3.42
CA THR A 53 -5.72 1.21 -4.87
C THR A 53 -7.18 1.34 -5.32
N GLN A 54 -7.38 1.58 -6.61
CA GLN A 54 -8.67 1.55 -7.29
C GLN A 54 -8.58 0.74 -8.59
N GLU A 55 -9.72 0.45 -9.20
CA GLU A 55 -9.81 -0.41 -10.39
C GLU A 55 -8.88 0.04 -11.53
N ASN A 56 -8.84 1.34 -11.82
CA ASN A 56 -7.99 1.91 -12.88
C ASN A 56 -6.49 1.70 -12.65
N ASP A 57 -6.06 1.51 -11.40
CA ASP A 57 -4.65 1.37 -11.02
C ASP A 57 -4.24 -0.10 -10.83
N LEU A 58 -5.15 -1.07 -11.00
CA LEU A 58 -4.84 -2.49 -10.81
C LEU A 58 -3.72 -3.00 -11.72
N HIS A 59 -3.59 -2.42 -12.92
CA HIS A 59 -2.50 -2.75 -13.84
C HIS A 59 -1.10 -2.52 -13.22
N LEU A 60 -0.97 -1.58 -12.27
CA LEU A 60 0.27 -1.30 -11.53
C LEU A 60 0.63 -2.39 -10.51
N LEU A 61 -0.32 -3.28 -10.18
CA LEU A 61 -0.24 -4.25 -9.10
C LEU A 61 -0.39 -5.70 -9.59
N THR A 62 -0.24 -5.93 -10.90
CA THR A 62 -0.38 -7.26 -11.51
C THR A 62 0.54 -8.30 -10.85
N ASP A 63 1.76 -7.91 -10.47
CA ASP A 63 2.72 -8.76 -9.76
C ASP A 63 2.22 -9.17 -8.37
N VAL A 64 1.66 -8.23 -7.61
CA VAL A 64 1.10 -8.48 -6.28
C VAL A 64 -0.14 -9.37 -6.36
N LEU A 65 -1.04 -9.09 -7.30
CA LEU A 65 -2.27 -9.87 -7.50
C LEU A 65 -1.98 -11.31 -7.92
N GLN A 66 -0.95 -11.53 -8.73
CA GLN A 66 -0.54 -12.88 -9.15
C GLN A 66 0.21 -13.65 -8.07
N ALA A 67 0.84 -12.96 -7.12
CA ALA A 67 1.66 -13.59 -6.09
C ALA A 67 0.84 -14.30 -5.00
N ASN A 68 -0.47 -14.03 -4.87
CA ASN A 68 -1.36 -14.57 -3.84
C ASN A 68 -0.75 -14.48 -2.42
N ILE A 69 -0.24 -13.29 -2.08
CA ILE A 69 0.44 -12.98 -0.82
C ILE A 69 -0.47 -12.36 0.23
#